data_AF-A0A7J9MFG8-F1
#
_entry.id   AF-A0A7J9MFG8-F1
#
_cell.length_a   1.000
_cell.length_b   1.000
_cell.length_c   1.000
_cell.angle_alpha   90.00
_cell.angle_beta   90.00
_cell.angle_gamma   90.00
#
_symmetry.space_group_name_H-M   'P 1'
#
loop_
_entity.id
_entity.type
_entity.pdbx_description
1 polymer ?
#
loop_
_entity_poly.entity_id
_entity_poly.type
_entity_poly.pdbx_seq_one_letter_code
_entity_poly.pdbx_strand_id
1 'polypeptide(L)'
;MLAVYNSLSGEGKREFETAYSASYYPCMDILYECYEDVASASEIRSVEKDGLPAFPRGKFDQTRIWKVGERVRKARPSGDLGPLYPFTAGVCVALMMA
;
A
#
# COMPACT_ATOMS: atom_id res chain seq x y z
N MET A 1 -2.40 5.76 14.84
CA MET A 1 -2.98 4.44 14.49
C MET A 1 -4.04 3.95 15.47
N LEU A 2 -3.83 4.06 16.79
CA LEU A 2 -4.83 3.64 17.79
C LEU A 2 -6.23 4.25 17.60
N ALA A 3 -6.32 5.52 17.18
CA ALA A 3 -7.62 6.16 16.89
C ALA A 3 -8.41 5.45 15.77
N VAL A 4 -7.72 4.95 14.73
CA VAL A 4 -8.35 4.18 13.64
C VAL A 4 -8.92 2.88 14.19
N TYR A 5 -8.10 2.08 14.87
CA TYR A 5 -8.54 0.83 15.49
C TYR A 5 -9.67 1.04 16.51
N ASN A 6 -9.57 2.07 17.36
CA ASN A 6 -10.56 2.36 18.39
C ASN A 6 -11.89 2.86 17.82
N SER A 7 -11.93 3.40 16.60
CA SER A 7 -13.16 3.79 15.92
C SER A 7 -13.94 2.61 15.32
N LEU A 8 -13.35 1.41 15.27
CA LEU A 8 -13.99 0.20 14.73
C LEU A 8 -14.95 -0.44 15.74
N SER A 9 -15.97 -1.12 15.23
CA SER A 9 -16.85 -1.99 16.02
C SER A 9 -16.09 -3.20 16.58
N GLY A 10 -16.69 -3.92 17.53
CA GLY A 10 -16.08 -5.14 18.08
C GLY A 10 -15.81 -6.24 17.03
N GLU A 11 -16.66 -6.35 16.01
CA GLU A 11 -16.40 -7.22 14.86
C GLU A 11 -15.30 -6.65 13.95
N GLY A 12 -15.34 -5.36 13.65
CA GLY A 12 -14.32 -4.71 12.83
C GLY A 12 -12.92 -4.79 13.45
N LYS A 13 -12.79 -4.72 14.77
CA LYS A 13 -11.51 -4.92 15.46
C LYS A 13 -10.94 -6.32 15.23
N ARG A 14 -11.78 -7.37 15.24
CA ARG A 14 -11.36 -8.74 14.96
C ARG A 14 -10.92 -8.92 13.50
N GLU A 15 -11.62 -8.32 12.55
CA GLU A 15 -11.19 -8.31 11.14
C GLU A 15 -9.87 -7.56 10.94
N PHE A 16 -9.73 -6.40 11.59
CA PHE A 16 -8.49 -5.61 11.58
C PHE A 16 -7.32 -6.42 12.13
N GLU A 17 -7.49 -7.07 13.29
CA GLU A 17 -6.45 -7.88 13.93
C GLU A 17 -6.05 -9.07 13.05
N THR A 18 -7.03 -9.71 12.40
CA THR A 18 -6.78 -10.81 11.46
C THR A 18 -5.90 -10.33 10.30
N ALA A 19 -6.28 -9.23 9.66
CA ALA A 19 -5.51 -8.65 8.57
C ALA A 19 -4.13 -8.17 9.02
N TYR A 20 -4.06 -7.49 10.17
CA TYR A 20 -2.82 -6.94 10.70
C TYR A 20 -1.81 -8.06 11.01
N SER A 21 -2.25 -9.05 11.79
CA SER A 21 -1.41 -10.19 12.22
C SER A 21 -0.89 -10.99 11.02
N ALA A 22 -1.74 -11.21 10.01
CA ALA A 22 -1.34 -11.92 8.79
C ALA A 22 -0.41 -11.12 7.87
N SER A 23 -0.46 -9.78 7.93
CA SER A 23 0.26 -8.92 6.97
C SER A 23 1.58 -8.39 7.50
N TYR A 24 1.75 -8.25 8.82
CA TYR A 24 2.91 -7.57 9.41
C TYR A 24 4.24 -8.17 8.97
N TYR A 25 4.47 -9.46 9.21
CA TYR A 25 5.76 -10.09 8.88
C TYR A 25 6.02 -10.19 7.38
N PRO A 26 5.04 -10.54 6.51
CA PRO A 26 5.24 -10.48 5.07
C PRO A 26 5.57 -9.07 4.55
N CYS A 27 4.96 -8.02 5.14
CA CYS A 27 5.32 -6.65 4.82
C CYS A 27 6.75 -6.32 5.27
N MET A 28 7.11 -6.71 6.49
CA MET A 28 8.45 -6.49 7.05
C MET A 28 9.54 -7.16 6.22
N ASP A 29 9.29 -8.36 5.70
CA ASP A 29 10.23 -9.11 4.86
C ASP A 29 10.73 -8.28 3.66
N ILE A 30 9.78 -7.76 2.86
CA ILE A 30 10.10 -6.95 1.68
C ILE A 30 10.66 -5.57 2.06
N LEU A 31 10.16 -4.96 3.15
CA LEU A 31 10.70 -3.68 3.63
C LEU A 31 12.15 -3.83 4.09
N TYR A 32 12.46 -4.93 4.76
CA TYR A 32 13.80 -5.23 5.26
C TYR A 32 14.77 -5.49 4.11
N GLU A 33 14.39 -6.33 3.14
CA GLU A 33 15.14 -6.54 1.89
C GLU A 33 15.42 -5.22 1.16
N CYS A 34 14.37 -4.41 0.91
CA CYS A 34 14.49 -3.12 0.24
C CYS A 34 15.46 -2.19 0.97
N TYR A 35 15.42 -2.18 2.31
CA TYR A 35 16.34 -1.37 3.09
C TYR A 35 17.79 -1.86 2.98
N GLU A 36 18.04 -3.17 3.06
CA GLU A 36 19.38 -3.74 2.89
C GLU A 36 19.95 -3.46 1.49
N ASP A 37 19.12 -3.53 0.45
CA ASP A 37 19.52 -3.21 -0.93
C ASP A 37 19.88 -1.73 -1.11
N VAL A 38 19.15 -0.83 -0.45
CA VAL A 38 19.48 0.60 -0.43
C VAL A 38 20.75 0.84 0.39
N ALA A 39 20.86 0.28 1.58
CA ALA A 39 22.01 0.46 2.48
C ALA A 39 23.31 -0.10 1.90
N SER A 40 23.24 -1.20 1.14
CA SER A 40 24.37 -1.80 0.42
C SER A 40 24.70 -1.09 -0.92
N ALA A 41 23.99 0.00 -1.22
CA ALA A 41 24.06 0.76 -2.47
C ALA A 41 23.70 -0.04 -3.73
N SER A 42 23.10 -1.22 -3.59
CA SER A 42 22.67 -2.06 -4.71
C SER A 42 21.55 -1.37 -5.49
N GLU A 43 20.59 -0.78 -4.80
CA GLU A 43 19.49 -0.05 -5.46
C GLU A 43 19.93 1.29 -6.07
N ILE A 44 20.97 1.94 -5.53
CA ILE A 44 21.57 3.12 -6.17
C ILE A 44 22.19 2.74 -7.52
N ARG A 45 22.96 1.64 -7.54
CA ARG A 45 23.55 1.11 -8.78
C ARG A 45 22.50 0.66 -9.80
N SER A 46 21.34 0.16 -9.34
CA SER A 46 20.26 -0.28 -10.24
C SER A 46 19.62 0.91 -10.98
N VAL A 47 19.50 2.06 -10.30
CA VAL A 47 18.92 3.30 -10.85
C VAL A 47 19.86 4.02 -11.82
N GLU A 48 21.17 4.06 -11.55
CA GLU A 48 22.15 4.80 -12.37
C GLU A 48 22.58 4.07 -13.65
N LYS A 49 22.03 2.89 -13.95
CA LYS A 49 22.53 2.01 -15.01
C LYS A 49 22.50 2.66 -16.40
N ASP A 50 23.69 3.06 -16.87
CA ASP A 50 23.94 3.57 -18.22
C ASP A 50 24.01 2.46 -19.29
N GLY A 51 23.76 2.83 -20.55
CA GLY A 51 24.07 1.98 -21.71
C GLY A 51 22.97 1.06 -22.22
N LEU A 52 21.73 1.19 -21.72
CA LEU A 52 20.56 0.49 -22.26
C LEU A 52 19.86 1.33 -23.36
N PRO A 53 19.17 0.68 -24.32
CA PRO A 53 18.26 1.38 -25.24
C PRO A 53 17.23 2.22 -24.47
N ALA A 54 16.65 3.24 -25.13
CA ALA A 54 15.64 4.07 -24.51
C ALA A 54 14.37 3.26 -24.18
N PHE A 55 14.22 2.87 -22.91
CA PHE A 55 12.99 2.26 -22.36
C PHE A 55 12.31 3.26 -21.42
N PRO A 56 11.60 4.27 -21.95
CA PRO A 56 10.92 5.25 -21.12
C PRO A 56 9.81 4.60 -20.27
N ARG A 57 9.57 5.15 -19.07
CA ARG A 57 8.56 4.64 -18.14
C ARG A 57 7.16 4.68 -18.77
N GLY A 58 6.49 3.52 -18.79
CA GLY A 58 5.12 3.39 -19.28
C GLY A 58 4.06 3.96 -18.33
N LYS A 59 2.80 3.98 -18.78
CA LYS A 59 1.63 4.31 -17.94
C LYS A 59 1.20 3.09 -17.12
N PHE A 60 1.02 3.25 -15.82
CA PHE A 60 0.56 2.18 -14.91
C PHE A 60 -0.94 2.26 -14.60
N ASP A 61 -1.58 3.38 -14.89
CA ASP A 61 -2.97 3.72 -14.53
C ASP A 61 -4.01 3.27 -15.57
N GLN A 62 -3.62 2.48 -16.56
CA GLN A 62 -4.52 2.02 -17.62
C GLN A 62 -5.18 0.66 -17.31
N THR A 63 -4.85 0.02 -16.19
CA THR A 63 -5.38 -1.30 -15.82
C THR A 63 -6.75 -1.20 -15.12
N ARG A 64 -7.41 -2.36 -14.95
CA ARG A 64 -8.82 -2.48 -14.53
C ARG A 64 -9.20 -1.62 -13.33
N ILE A 65 -8.43 -1.67 -12.23
CA ILE A 65 -8.79 -0.98 -10.98
C ILE A 65 -8.77 0.54 -11.14
N TRP A 66 -7.87 1.08 -11.97
CA TRP A 66 -7.75 2.51 -12.22
C TRP A 66 -8.91 3.04 -13.06
N LYS A 67 -9.35 2.27 -14.08
CA LYS A 67 -10.55 2.58 -14.87
C LYS A 67 -11.84 2.52 -14.06
N VAL A 68 -11.93 1.62 -13.10
CA VAL A 68 -13.02 1.64 -12.10
C VAL A 68 -12.92 2.89 -11.24
N GLY A 69 -11.72 3.23 -10.76
CA GLY A 69 -11.48 4.45 -9.96
C GLY A 69 -11.86 5.75 -10.68
N GLU A 70 -11.64 5.86 -11.99
CA GLU A 70 -12.11 7.00 -12.79
C GLU A 70 -13.65 7.15 -12.71
N ARG A 71 -14.39 6.05 -12.86
CA ARG A 71 -15.86 6.05 -12.79
C ARG A 71 -16.36 6.39 -11.38
N VAL A 72 -15.74 5.81 -10.35
CA VAL A 72 -16.06 6.10 -8.94
C VAL A 72 -15.84 7.58 -8.64
N ARG A 73 -14.68 8.13 -9.01
CA ARG A 73 -14.37 9.56 -8.76
C ARG A 73 -15.30 10.50 -9.51
N LYS A 74 -15.72 10.15 -10.74
CA LYS A 74 -16.67 10.96 -11.53
C LYS A 74 -18.04 11.11 -10.88
N ALA A 75 -18.49 10.08 -10.14
CA ALA A 75 -19.77 10.10 -9.45
C ALA A 75 -19.67 10.50 -7.97
N ARG A 76 -18.46 10.73 -7.44
CA ARG A 76 -18.23 10.95 -6.02
C ARG A 76 -18.66 12.38 -5.60
N PRO A 77 -19.48 12.54 -4.56
CA PRO A 77 -19.85 13.87 -4.07
C PRO A 77 -18.66 14.60 -3.45
N SER A 78 -18.73 15.93 -3.43
CA SER A 78 -17.72 16.75 -2.74
C SER A 78 -17.72 16.46 -1.24
N GLY A 79 -16.53 16.28 -0.65
CA GLY A 79 -16.36 16.00 0.78
C GLY A 79 -16.48 14.52 1.18
N ASP A 80 -16.67 13.60 0.23
CA ASP A 80 -16.66 12.17 0.49
C ASP A 80 -15.26 11.68 0.96
N LEU A 81 -15.21 11.08 2.15
CA LEU A 81 -13.99 10.54 2.76
C LEU A 81 -13.77 9.05 2.46
N GLY A 82 -14.71 8.40 1.78
CA GLY A 82 -14.75 6.95 1.59
C GLY A 82 -15.12 6.18 2.87
N PRO A 83 -15.33 4.85 2.73
CA PRO A 83 -15.61 3.98 3.86
C PRO A 83 -14.34 3.57 4.62
N LEU A 84 -14.45 3.37 5.93
CA LEU A 84 -13.42 2.72 6.73
C LEU A 84 -13.64 1.20 6.75
N TYR A 85 -12.95 0.48 5.87
CA TYR A 85 -13.07 -0.99 5.79
C TYR A 85 -12.06 -1.66 6.75
N PRO A 86 -12.50 -2.45 7.75
CA PRO A 86 -11.62 -2.92 8.83
C PRO A 86 -10.45 -3.79 8.36
N PHE A 87 -10.71 -4.74 7.45
CA PHE A 87 -9.67 -5.60 6.88
C PHE A 87 -8.60 -4.78 6.15
N THR A 88 -9.01 -3.83 5.30
CA THR A 88 -8.08 -2.94 4.58
C THR A 88 -7.28 -2.07 5.55
N ALA A 89 -7.91 -1.54 6.59
CA ALA A 89 -7.23 -0.77 7.62
C ALA A 89 -6.17 -1.61 8.33
N GLY A 90 -6.46 -2.89 8.63
CA GLY A 90 -5.50 -3.81 9.23
C GLY A 90 -4.25 -4.03 8.38
N VAL A 91 -4.41 -4.30 7.08
CA VAL A 91 -3.28 -4.45 6.15
C VAL A 91 -2.45 -3.17 6.05
N CYS A 92 -3.10 -2.01 5.83
CA CYS A 92 -2.39 -0.73 5.67
C CYS A 92 -1.64 -0.33 6.95
N VAL A 93 -2.23 -0.57 8.13
CA VAL A 93 -1.59 -0.26 9.42
C VAL A 93 -0.47 -1.25 9.72
N ALA A 94 -0.61 -2.54 9.38
CA ALA A 94 0.48 -3.50 9.51
C ALA A 94 1.70 -3.10 8.69
N LEU A 95 1.51 -2.74 7.41
CA LEU A 95 2.60 -2.25 6.56
C LEU A 95 3.25 -0.97 7.12
N MET A 96 2.47 -0.09 7.75
CA MET A 96 2.99 1.16 8.33
C MET A 96 3.81 0.93 9.61
N MET A 97 3.57 -0.17 10.31
CA MET A 97 4.24 -0.52 11.56
C MET A 97 5.40 -1.50 11.38
N ALA A 98 5.42 -2.24 10.27
CA ALA A 98 6.44 -3.21 9.88
C ALA A 98 7.78 -2.53 9.62
#